data_AF-A0A968UT32-F1
#
_entry.id   AF-A0A968UT32-F1
#
_cell.length_a   1.000
_cell.length_b   1.000
_cell.length_c   1.000
_cell.angle_alpha   90.00
_cell.angle_beta   90.00
_cell.angle_gamma   90.00
#
_symmetry.space_group_name_H-M   'P 1'
#
loop_
_entity.id
_entity.type
_entity.pdbx_description
1 polymer ?
#
loop_
_entity_poly.entity_id
_entity_poly.type
_entity_poly.pdbx_seq_one_letter_code
_entity_poly.pdbx_strand_id
1 'polypeptide(L)' 'MTSEGNVADTGILQEIYQLRREGVTDDKCEALKIILEEAKRMGDTAKQVRIYRTQKACGCKHSQHSGGKKKR' A
#
# COMPACT_ATOMS: atom_id res chain seq x y z
N MET A 1 -10.08 7.87 28.16
CA MET A 1 -10.78 7.66 26.88
C MET A 1 -9.89 6.80 25.99
N THR A 2 -10.05 5.48 26.06
CA THR A 2 -9.35 4.50 25.21
C THR A 2 -10.32 4.07 24.13
N SER A 3 -10.21 4.67 22.95
CA SER A 3 -11.07 4.36 21.81
C SER A 3 -10.68 3.01 21.20
N GLU A 4 -11.58 2.05 21.33
CA GLU A 4 -11.59 0.79 20.60
C GLU A 4 -11.64 1.03 19.09
N GLY A 5 -11.02 0.12 18.34
CA GLY A 5 -11.25 -0.01 16.91
C GLY A 5 -9.96 -0.06 16.12
N ASN A 6 -9.48 -1.28 15.88
CA ASN A 6 -8.61 -1.68 14.77
C ASN A 6 -8.06 -0.52 13.94
N VAL A 7 -6.85 -0.09 14.28
CA VAL A 7 -5.98 0.79 13.50
C VAL A 7 -5.54 0.06 12.22
N ALA A 8 -6.51 -0.39 11.44
CA ALA A 8 -6.35 -0.74 10.06
C ALA A 8 -6.61 0.55 9.27
N ASP A 9 -5.53 1.31 9.09
CA ASP A 9 -5.14 1.64 7.73
C ASP A 9 -6.11 2.47 6.86
N THR A 10 -7.01 3.28 7.44
CA THR A 10 -7.97 4.08 6.67
C THR A 10 -7.30 5.04 5.69
N GLY A 11 -6.15 5.61 6.05
CA GLY A 11 -5.39 6.52 5.16
C GLY A 11 -4.78 5.83 3.95
N ILE A 12 -4.02 4.74 4.14
CA ILE A 12 -3.30 4.08 3.03
C ILE A 12 -4.28 3.42 2.06
N LEU A 13 -5.37 2.80 2.56
CA LEU A 13 -6.39 2.22 1.68
C LEU A 13 -7.11 3.29 0.85
N GLN A 14 -7.34 4.47 1.41
CA GLN A 14 -7.90 5.61 0.69
C GLN A 14 -6.93 6.12 -0.38
N GLU A 15 -5.63 6.21 -0.09
CA GLU A 15 -4.60 6.57 -1.07
C GLU A 15 -4.54 5.54 -2.22
N ILE A 16 -4.61 4.24 -1.93
CA ILE A 16 -4.66 3.20 -2.95
C ILE A 16 -5.91 3.33 -3.82
N TYR A 17 -7.08 3.58 -3.20
CA TYR A 17 -8.32 3.77 -3.94
C TYR A 17 -8.20 4.98 -4.88
N GLN A 18 -7.53 6.03 -4.43
CA GLN A 18 -7.35 7.24 -5.21
C GLN A 18 -6.40 7.02 -6.39
N LEU A 19 -5.28 6.31 -6.19
CA LEU A 19 -4.38 5.90 -7.28
C LEU A 19 -5.08 5.02 -8.32
N ARG A 20 -5.97 4.12 -7.88
CA ARG A 20 -6.81 3.31 -8.78
C ARG A 20 -7.82 4.15 -9.54
N ARG A 21 -8.48 5.09 -8.87
CA ARG A 21 -9.47 5.99 -9.48
C ARG A 21 -8.84 6.93 -10.51
N GLU A 22 -7.63 7.39 -10.25
CA GLU A 22 -6.84 8.20 -11.17
C GLU A 22 -6.26 7.38 -12.34
N GLY A 23 -6.39 6.05 -12.30
CA GLY A 23 -5.89 5.15 -13.34
C GLY A 23 -4.36 4.97 -13.32
N VAL A 24 -3.71 5.28 -12.19
CA VAL A 24 -2.24 5.15 -12.04
C VAL A 24 -1.83 3.68 -12.00
N THR A 25 -2.59 2.84 -11.30
CA THR A 25 -2.40 1.38 -11.30
C THR A 25 -3.69 0.68 -10.88
N ASP A 26 -3.98 -0.45 -11.53
CA ASP A 26 -5.05 -1.36 -11.13
C ASP A 26 -4.60 -2.34 -10.05
N ASP A 27 -3.30 -2.49 -9.80
CA ASP A 27 -2.78 -3.46 -8.85
C ASP A 27 -2.61 -2.85 -7.45
N LYS A 28 -3.22 -3.49 -6.46
CA LYS A 28 -3.21 -2.99 -5.07
C LYS A 28 -1.79 -2.98 -4.48
N CYS A 29 -0.96 -3.96 -4.85
CA CYS A 29 0.41 -4.07 -4.36
C CYS A 29 1.32 -3.04 -5.03
N GLU A 30 1.11 -2.77 -6.31
CA GLU A 30 1.79 -1.71 -7.03
C GLU A 30 1.42 -0.32 -6.49
N ALA A 31 0.14 -0.09 -6.17
CA ALA A 31 -0.31 1.14 -5.50
C ALA A 31 0.40 1.34 -4.15
N LEU A 32 0.44 0.29 -3.32
CA LEU A 32 1.17 0.30 -2.05
C LEU A 32 2.67 0.62 -2.25
N LYS A 33 3.27 0.15 -3.33
CA LYS A 33 4.68 0.42 -3.66
C LYS A 33 4.88 1.89 -4.02
N ILE A 34 3.99 2.49 -4.80
CA ILE A 34 4.05 3.92 -5.16
C ILE A 34 3.98 4.78 -3.90
N ILE A 35 3.00 4.51 -3.03
CA ILE A 35 2.81 5.25 -1.78
C ILE A 35 4.03 5.05 -0.86
N LEU A 36 4.64 3.86 -0.84
CA LEU A 36 5.86 3.60 -0.07
C LEU A 36 7.05 4.43 -0.55
N GLU A 37 7.25 4.52 -1.87
CA GLU A 37 8.33 5.30 -2.45
C GLU A 37 8.14 6.80 -2.19
N GLU A 38 6.91 7.30 -2.23
CA GLU A 38 6.61 8.67 -1.86
C GLU A 38 6.88 8.94 -0.38
N ALA A 39 6.45 8.03 0.51
CA ALA A 39 6.73 8.12 1.94
C ALA A 39 8.24 8.08 2.24
N LYS A 40 9.03 7.34 1.46
CA LYS A 40 10.50 7.36 1.55
C LYS A 40 11.09 8.69 1.11
N ARG A 41 10.61 9.26 0.00
CA ARG A 41 11.06 10.57 -0.48
C ARG A 41 10.78 11.69 0.53
N MET A 42 9.64 11.62 1.22
CA MET A 42 9.26 12.56 2.27
C MET A 42 9.93 12.29 3.62
N GLY A 43 10.60 11.14 3.79
CA GLY A 43 11.18 10.74 5.07
C GLY A 43 10.16 10.38 6.15
N ASP A 44 8.90 10.12 5.78
CA ASP A 44 7.83 9.78 6.73
C ASP A 44 7.91 8.31 7.12
N THR A 45 8.72 8.04 8.15
CA THR A 45 8.93 6.68 8.69
C THR A 45 7.66 6.08 9.29
N ALA A 46 6.78 6.90 9.86
CA ALA A 46 5.52 6.44 10.43
C ALA A 46 4.53 5.97 9.35
N LYS A 47 4.51 6.66 8.19
CA LYS A 47 3.75 6.24 7.01
C LYS A 47 4.34 4.98 6.39
N GLN A 48 5.67 4.87 6.29
CA GLN A 48 6.34 3.66 5.80
C GLN A 48 5.98 2.41 6.62
N VAL A 49 6.04 2.49 7.96
CA VAL A 49 5.70 1.35 8.83
C VAL A 49 4.25 0.91 8.65
N ARG A 50 3.32 1.85 8.48
CA ARG A 50 1.90 1.54 8.19
C ARG A 50 1.79 0.78 6.88
N ILE A 51 2.38 1.31 5.80
CA ILE A 51 2.37 0.67 4.47
C ILE A 51 2.93 -0.74 4.51
N TYR A 52 4.03 -0.99 5.24
CA TYR A 52 4.58 -2.34 5.38
C TYR A 52 3.62 -3.30 6.10
N ARG A 53 2.87 -2.83 7.10
CA ARG A 53 1.82 -3.63 7.76
C ARG A 53 0.68 -3.93 6.79
N THR A 54 0.26 -2.95 5.99
CA THR A 54 -0.75 -3.12 4.93
C THR A 54 -0.30 -4.12 3.89
N GLN A 55 0.94 -4.01 3.41
CA GLN A 55 1.54 -4.94 2.46
C GLN A 55 1.51 -6.37 2.99
N LYS A 56 1.90 -6.56 4.26
CA LYS A 56 1.87 -7.87 4.92
C LYS A 56 0.45 -8.43 5.04
N ALA A 57 -0.51 -7.62 5.46
CA ALA A 57 -1.92 -8.01 5.57
C ALA A 57 -2.53 -8.36 4.20
N CYS A 58 -2.11 -7.65 3.15
CA CYS A 58 -2.59 -7.86 1.80
C CYS A 58 -1.90 -9.02 1.06
N GLY A 59 -0.88 -9.65 1.66
CA GLY A 59 -0.06 -10.65 0.97
C GLY A 59 0.82 -10.06 -0.14
N CYS A 60 0.96 -8.74 -0.20
CA CYS A 60 1.89 -8.02 -1.08
C CYS A 60 3.31 -8.15 -0.54
N LYS A 61 3.82 -9.37 -0.36
CA LYS A 61 5.25 -9.56 -0.16
C LYS A 61 5.93 -9.06 -1.43
N HIS A 62 6.93 -8.19 -1.29
CA HIS A 62 7.84 -7.89 -2.39
C HIS A 62 8.49 -9.21 -2.83
N SER A 63 7.86 -9.91 -3.77
CA SER A 63 8.52 -10.96 -4.51
C SER A 63 9.62 -10.24 -5.28
N GLN A 64 10.84 -10.31 -4.75
CA GLN A 64 12.01 -10.15 -5.59
C GLN A 64 11.87 -11.21 -6.67
N HIS A 65 11.47 -10.76 -7.86
CA HIS A 65 11.64 -11.51 -9.11
C HIS A 65 10.89 -12.85 -9.17
N SER A 66 9.64 -12.85 -9.64
CA SER A 66 9.04 -14.00 -10.30
C SER A 66 7.95 -13.51 -11.23
N GLY A 67 8.20 -13.59 -12.54
CA GLY A 67 7.27 -13.15 -13.57
C GLY A 67 5.99 -13.98 -13.63
N GLY A 68 4.98 -13.41 -14.29
CA GLY A 68 4.02 -14.18 -15.06
C GLY A 68 2.54 -14.05 -14.67
N LYS A 69 1.81 -13.39 -15.59
CA LYS A 69 0.41 -13.63 -16.00
C LYS A 69 -0.67 -13.24 -14.97
N LYS A 70 -1.73 -12.51 -15.34
CA LYS A 70 -2.59 -12.80 -16.50
C LYS A 70 -3.42 -11.56 -16.85
N LYS A 71 -3.09 -10.93 -17.97
CA LYS A 71 -4.05 -10.24 -18.84
C LYS A 71 -4.83 -11.35 -19.55
N ARG A 72 -6.15 -11.42 -19.38
CA ARG A 72 -7.14 -11.93 -20.34
C ARG A 72 -8.53 -11.93 -19.70
#